data_AF-A0A538AB29-F1
#
_entry.id   AF-A0A538AB29-F1
#
_cell.length_a   1.000
_cell.length_b   1.000
_cell.length_c   1.000
_cell.angle_alpha   90.00
_cell.angle_beta   90.00
_cell.angle_gamma   90.00
#
_symmetry.space_group_name_H-M   'P 1'
#
loop_
_entity.id
_entity.type
_entity.pdbx_description
1 polymer ?
#
loop_
_entity_poly.entity_id
_entity_poly.type
_entity_poly.pdbx_seq_one_letter_code
_entity_poly.pdbx_strand_id
1 'polypeptide(L)'
;MSAGFWGSVVATIGIFLPSFLLILIVAPILMRYRTSPNVQGFIKGAYAAAIGTILGACVLLGRIAIGDWLTALVALVSLVVLFRWKVSNPLLVAAAAIIGLIAFPLLKPEWIFVK
;
A
#
# COMPACT_ATOMS: atom_id res chain seq x y z
N MET A 1 8.62 22.58 15.65
CA MET A 1 9.99 22.13 15.97
C MET A 1 10.41 21.13 14.92
N SER A 2 10.86 21.62 13.78
CA SER A 2 11.19 20.79 12.61
C SER A 2 12.71 20.75 12.51
N ALA A 3 13.33 19.66 12.96
CA ALA A 3 14.68 19.37 12.48
C ALA A 3 14.55 19.21 10.97
N GLY A 4 15.07 20.15 10.18
CA GLY A 4 14.85 20.27 8.73
C GLY A 4 15.38 19.09 7.93
N PHE A 5 16.16 19.33 6.86
CA PHE A 5 16.73 18.27 6.03
C PHE A 5 17.35 17.12 6.85
N TRP A 6 18.12 17.45 7.89
CA TRP A 6 18.73 16.46 8.79
C TRP A 6 17.73 15.62 9.60
N GLY A 7 16.60 16.19 10.01
CA GLY A 7 15.55 15.42 10.69
C GLY A 7 14.89 14.40 9.77
N SER A 8 14.68 14.76 8.50
CA SER A 8 14.13 13.83 7.50
C SER A 8 15.08 12.66 7.20
N VAL A 9 16.39 12.92 7.17
CA VAL A 9 17.42 11.89 6.96
C VAL A 9 17.47 10.93 8.15
N VAL A 10 17.53 11.46 9.38
CA VAL A 10 17.56 10.63 10.60
C VAL A 10 16.27 9.82 10.74
N ALA A 11 15.10 10.40 10.43
CA ALA A 11 13.83 9.67 10.46
C ALA A 11 13.79 8.54 9.42
N THR A 12 14.27 8.80 8.20
CA THR A 12 14.36 7.78 7.15
C THR A 12 15.27 6.63 7.60
N ILE A 13 16.46 6.94 8.09
CA ILE A 13 17.38 5.92 8.62
C ILE A 13 16.70 5.16 9.78
N GLY A 14 16.09 5.86 10.73
CA GLY A 14 15.43 5.24 11.88
C GLY A 14 14.31 4.25 11.51
N ILE A 15 13.54 4.52 10.45
CA ILE A 15 12.46 3.64 9.98
C ILE A 15 13.01 2.44 9.20
N PHE A 16 14.02 2.63 8.36
CA PHE A 16 14.54 1.56 7.48
C PHE A 16 15.62 0.68 8.14
N LEU A 17 16.45 1.26 9.01
CA LEU A 17 17.57 0.57 9.66
C LEU A 17 17.15 -0.71 10.42
N PRO A 18 16.07 -0.75 11.23
CA PRO A 18 15.69 -1.98 11.93
C PRO A 18 15.30 -3.10 10.96
N SER A 19 14.53 -2.77 9.90
CA SER A 19 14.14 -3.75 8.89
C SER A 19 15.35 -4.28 8.11
N PHE A 20 16.28 -3.40 7.75
CA PHE A 20 17.52 -3.76 7.06
C PHE A 20 18.40 -4.68 7.92
N LEU A 21 18.57 -4.36 9.20
CA LEU A 21 19.36 -5.15 10.14
C LEU A 21 18.77 -6.55 10.32
N LEU A 22 17.45 -6.65 10.45
CA LEU A 22 16.75 -7.94 10.54
C LEU A 22 16.99 -8.79 9.28
N ILE A 23 16.83 -8.22 8.08
CA ILE A 23 17.07 -8.95 6.83
C ILE A 23 18.52 -9.39 6.71
N LEU A 24 19.47 -8.53 7.07
CA LEU A 24 20.90 -8.83 6.99
C LEU A 24 21.28 -10.04 7.86
N ILE A 25 20.66 -10.19 9.03
CA ILE A 25 20.89 -11.32 9.94
C ILE A 25 20.11 -12.57 9.48
N VAL A 26 18.84 -12.41 9.11
CA VAL A 26 17.92 -13.52 8.83
C VAL A 26 18.16 -14.14 7.44
N ALA A 27 18.45 -13.33 6.42
CA ALA A 27 18.64 -13.80 5.05
C ALA A 27 19.73 -14.89 4.89
N PRO A 28 20.96 -14.74 5.42
CA PRO A 28 21.99 -15.78 5.27
C PRO A 28 21.60 -17.09 5.97
N ILE A 29 20.92 -17.01 7.11
CA ILE A 29 20.41 -18.18 7.84
C ILE A 29 19.37 -18.90 6.98
N LEU A 30 18.40 -18.17 6.43
CA LEU A 30 17.37 -18.73 5.53
C LEU A 30 17.99 -19.35 4.26
N MET A 31 19.02 -18.72 3.69
CA MET A 31 19.70 -19.26 2.52
C MET A 31 20.46 -20.56 2.82
N ARG A 32 21.04 -20.68 4.01
CA ARG A 32 21.72 -21.92 4.45
C ARG A 32 20.77 -23.10 4.62
N TYR A 33 19.54 -22.86 5.08
CA TYR A 33 18.52 -23.90 5.29
C TYR A 33 17.48 -23.98 4.16
N ARG A 34 17.71 -23.31 3.03
CA ARG A 34 16.74 -23.19 1.93
C ARG A 34 16.37 -24.53 1.28
N THR A 35 17.22 -25.54 1.42
CA THR A 35 17.02 -26.90 0.88
C THR A 35 15.99 -27.71 1.69
N SER A 36 15.65 -27.29 2.92
CA SER A 36 14.64 -27.97 3.73
C SER A 36 13.21 -27.61 3.30
N PRO A 37 12.32 -28.60 3.05
CA PRO A 37 10.93 -28.36 2.68
C PRO A 37 10.17 -27.51 3.71
N ASN A 38 10.49 -27.68 5.00
CA ASN A 38 9.84 -26.95 6.10
C ASN A 38 10.12 -25.45 6.04
N VAL A 39 11.35 -25.05 5.70
CA VAL A 39 11.74 -23.64 5.58
C VAL A 39 11.06 -22.99 4.38
N GLN A 40 10.97 -23.70 3.25
CA GLN A 40 10.23 -23.21 2.08
C GLN A 40 8.74 -23.06 2.37
N GLY A 41 8.14 -23.99 3.11
CA GLY A 41 6.75 -23.91 3.56
C GLY A 41 6.51 -22.68 4.44
N PHE A 42 7.37 -22.45 5.43
CA PHE A 42 7.31 -21.26 6.30
C PHE A 42 7.42 -19.95 5.50
N ILE A 43 8.39 -19.85 4.58
CA ILE A 43 8.59 -18.65 3.75
C ILE A 43 7.35 -18.40 2.88
N LYS A 44 6.80 -19.43 2.22
CA LYS A 44 5.57 -19.30 1.44
C LYS A 44 4.40 -18.84 2.30
N GLY A 45 4.25 -19.38 3.51
CA GLY A 45 3.25 -18.94 4.48
C GLY A 45 3.43 -17.48 4.88
N ALA A 46 4.66 -17.04 5.14
CA ALA A 46 4.97 -15.65 5.45
C ALA A 46 4.64 -14.70 4.29
N TYR A 47 4.95 -15.08 3.05
CA TYR A 47 4.54 -14.32 1.86
C TYR A 47 3.02 -14.23 1.72
N ALA A 48 2.30 -15.35 1.92
CA ALA A 48 0.85 -15.36 1.90
C ALA A 48 0.25 -14.46 2.99
N ALA A 49 0.83 -14.47 4.19
CA ALA A 49 0.44 -13.57 5.28
C ALA A 49 0.65 -12.10 4.93
N ALA A 50 1.80 -11.75 4.33
CA ALA A 50 2.08 -10.38 3.89
C ALA A 50 1.11 -9.91 2.79
N ILE A 51 0.77 -10.77 1.83
CA ILE A 51 -0.24 -10.45 0.82
C ILE A 51 -1.61 -10.25 1.49
N GLY A 52 -1.97 -11.12 2.44
CA GLY A 52 -3.22 -11.02 3.19
C GLY A 52 -3.33 -9.73 4.01
N THR A 53 -2.25 -9.29 4.65
CA THR A 53 -2.25 -8.02 5.43
C THR A 53 -2.41 -6.81 4.53
N ILE A 54 -1.73 -6.78 3.38
CA ILE A 54 -1.88 -5.72 2.37
C ILE A 54 -3.33 -5.68 1.86
N LEU A 55 -3.90 -6.83 1.47
CA LEU A 55 -5.28 -6.91 1.02
C LEU A 55 -6.27 -6.47 2.12
N GLY A 56 -6.04 -6.86 3.37
CA GLY A 56 -6.84 -6.43 4.52
C GLY A 56 -6.80 -4.90 4.70
N ALA A 57 -5.62 -4.29 4.61
CA ALA A 57 -5.47 -2.83 4.65
C ALA A 57 -6.20 -2.15 3.48
N CYS A 58 -6.12 -2.71 2.27
CA CYS A 58 -6.85 -2.20 1.10
C CYS A 58 -8.38 -2.23 1.31
N VAL A 59 -8.93 -3.30 1.90
CA VAL A 59 -10.38 -3.39 2.18
C VAL A 59 -10.79 -2.36 3.23
N LEU A 60 -9.99 -2.19 4.29
CA LEU A 60 -10.25 -1.19 5.32
C LEU A 60 -10.25 0.23 4.74
N LEU A 61 -9.22 0.57 3.97
CA LEU A 61 -9.11 1.86 3.30
C LEU A 61 -10.24 2.07 2.29
N GLY A 62 -10.60 1.03 1.53
CA GLY A 62 -11.69 1.08 0.55
C GLY A 62 -13.04 1.41 1.20
N ARG A 63 -13.34 0.84 2.38
CA ARG A 63 -14.56 1.17 3.12
C ARG A 63 -14.61 2.63 3.60
N ILE A 64 -13.46 3.20 3.93
CA ILE A 64 -13.36 4.60 4.37
C ILE A 64 -13.40 5.55 3.15
N ALA A 65 -12.84 5.12 2.01
CA ALA A 65 -12.75 5.93 0.80
C ALA A 65 -14.01 5.88 -0.08
N ILE A 66 -14.81 4.81 -0.02
CA ILE A 66 -16.00 4.61 -0.87
C ILE A 66 -17.26 4.89 -0.05
N GLY A 67 -17.72 6.14 -0.07
CA GLY A 67 -18.98 6.56 0.55
C GLY A 67 -20.12 6.81 -0.44
N ASP A 68 -19.80 7.20 -1.69
CA ASP A 68 -20.79 7.62 -2.69
C ASP A 68 -20.76 6.73 -3.95
N TRP A 69 -21.85 6.74 -4.72
CA TRP A 69 -21.97 5.98 -5.97
C TRP A 69 -20.87 6.35 -6.98
N LEU A 70 -20.43 7.62 -7.00
CA LEU A 70 -19.39 8.08 -7.91
C LEU A 70 -17.99 7.59 -7.49
N THR A 71 -17.69 7.57 -6.19
CA THR A 71 -16.42 7.00 -5.68
C THR A 71 -16.37 5.49 -5.90
N ALA A 72 -17.51 4.81 -5.78
CA ALA A 72 -17.63 3.40 -6.15
C ALA A 72 -17.37 3.19 -7.65
N LEU A 73 -17.92 4.04 -8.52
CA LEU A 73 -17.68 3.99 -9.97
C LEU A 73 -16.20 4.23 -10.31
N VAL A 74 -15.55 5.24 -9.70
CA VAL A 74 -14.12 5.52 -9.91
C VAL A 74 -13.26 4.35 -9.44
N ALA A 75 -13.59 3.73 -8.30
CA ALA A 75 -12.88 2.55 -7.79
C ALA A 75 -13.01 1.37 -8.77
N LEU A 76 -14.21 1.12 -9.30
CA LEU A 76 -14.49 0.02 -10.22
C LEU A 76 -13.80 0.24 -11.58
N VAL A 77 -13.88 1.46 -12.13
CA VAL A 77 -13.18 1.83 -13.37
C VAL A 77 -11.66 1.71 -13.19
N SER A 78 -11.11 2.22 -12.09
CA SER A 78 -9.67 2.11 -11.80
C SER A 78 -9.22 0.65 -11.67
N LEU A 79 -10.02 -0.20 -11.03
CA LEU A 79 -9.75 -1.63 -10.91
C LEU A 79 -9.74 -2.32 -12.29
N VAL A 80 -10.73 -2.02 -13.13
CA VAL A 80 -10.84 -2.59 -14.49
C VAL A 80 -9.68 -2.13 -15.37
N VAL A 81 -9.31 -0.86 -15.31
CA VAL A 81 -8.17 -0.32 -16.07
C VAL A 81 -6.87 -0.98 -15.63
N LEU A 82 -6.64 -1.16 -14.32
CA LEU A 82 -5.45 -1.83 -13.81
C LEU A 82 -5.40 -3.31 -14.23
N PHE A 83 -6.54 -3.98 -14.31
CA PHE A 83 -6.62 -5.39 -14.72
C PHE A 83 -6.44 -5.58 -16.24
N ARG A 84 -6.93 -4.63 -17.05
CA ARG A 84 -6.92 -4.72 -18.52
C ARG A 84 -5.68 -4.10 -19.14
N TRP A 85 -5.15 -3.04 -18.55
CA TRP A 85 -3.96 -2.34 -19.01
C TRP A 85 -2.89 -2.41 -17.93
N LYS A 86 -1.71 -2.96 -18.26
CA LYS A 86 -0.49 -2.91 -17.44
C LYS A 86 0.09 -1.48 -17.39
N VAL A 87 -0.74 -0.49 -17.11
CA VAL A 87 -0.34 0.90 -16.92
C VAL A 87 0.43 0.99 -15.60
N SER A 88 1.42 1.86 -15.55
CA SER A 88 2.21 2.08 -14.34
C SER A 88 1.30 2.55 -13.19
N ASN A 89 1.34 1.84 -12.06
CA ASN A 89 0.56 2.15 -10.86
C ASN A 89 0.62 3.64 -10.47
N PRO A 90 1.78 4.33 -10.51
CA PRO A 90 1.85 5.75 -10.18
C PRO A 90 1.02 6.65 -11.12
N LEU A 91 0.99 6.32 -12.41
CA LEU A 91 0.28 7.11 -13.42
C LEU A 91 -1.23 6.93 -13.30
N LEU A 92 -1.67 5.70 -12.97
CA LEU A 92 -3.07 5.40 -12.70
C LEU A 92 -3.57 6.09 -11.42
N VAL A 93 -2.75 6.13 -10.38
CA VAL A 93 -3.04 6.89 -9.14
C VAL A 93 -3.11 8.39 -9.43
N ALA A 94 -2.19 8.93 -10.22
CA ALA A 94 -2.21 10.35 -10.59
C ALA A 94 -3.48 10.72 -11.37
N ALA A 95 -3.88 9.89 -12.35
CA ALA A 95 -5.11 10.11 -13.12
C ALA A 95 -6.36 10.03 -12.23
N ALA A 96 -6.45 9.02 -11.35
CA ALA A 96 -7.55 8.89 -10.40
C ALA A 96 -7.62 10.08 -9.43
N ALA A 97 -6.48 10.58 -8.98
CA ALA A 97 -6.40 11.76 -8.12
C ALA A 97 -6.91 13.03 -8.83
N ILE A 98 -6.53 13.23 -10.10
CA ILE A 98 -7.01 14.37 -10.91
C ILE A 98 -8.52 14.28 -11.12
N ILE A 99 -9.03 13.09 -11.48
CA ILE A 99 -10.47 12.86 -11.66
C ILE A 99 -11.23 13.10 -10.35
N GLY A 100 -10.70 12.61 -9.23
CA GLY A 100 -11.26 12.83 -7.90
C GLY A 100 -11.29 14.32 -7.52
N LEU A 101 -10.23 15.06 -7.81
CA LEU A 101 -10.13 16.50 -7.52
C LEU A 101 -11.15 17.33 -8.31
N ILE A 102 -11.40 16.95 -9.57
CA ILE A 102 -12.38 17.64 -10.44
C ILE A 102 -13.82 17.25 -10.07
N ALA A 103 -14.04 16.01 -9.62
CA ALA A 103 -15.36 15.55 -9.17
C ALA A 103 -15.73 16.07 -7.76
N PHE A 104 -14.73 16.36 -6.91
CA PHE A 104 -14.89 16.86 -5.54
C PHE A 104 -15.78 18.12 -5.41
N PRO A 105 -15.61 19.20 -6.22
CA PRO A 105 -16.47 20.39 -6.13
C PRO A 105 -17.92 20.14 -6.55
N LEU A 106 -18.22 19.06 -7.29
CA LEU A 106 -19.57 18.74 -7.75
C LEU A 106 -20.35 17.87 -6.74
N LEU A 107 -19.66 17.20 -5.82
CA LEU A 107 -20.21 16.12 -4.99
C LEU A 107 -20.64 16.51 -3.58
N LYS A 108 -20.25 17.69 -3.05
CA LYS A 108 -20.47 18.13 -1.65
C LYS A 108 -20.67 16.94 -0.67
N PRO A 109 -19.63 16.12 -0.46
CA PRO A 109 -19.78 14.92 0.34
C PRO A 109 -19.85 15.30 1.82
N GLU A 110 -21.08 15.43 2.33
CA GLU A 110 -21.39 15.65 3.76
C GLU A 110 -20.72 14.58 4.65
N TRP A 111 -20.50 13.36 4.10
CA TRP A 111 -19.88 12.21 4.77
C TRP A 111 -18.39 12.39 5.14
N ILE A 112 -17.67 13.32 4.49
CA ILE A 112 -16.25 13.59 4.79
C ILE A 112 -16.10 14.44 6.07
N PHE A 113 -17.15 15.20 6.42
CA PHE A 113 -17.11 16.16 7.53
C PHE A 113 -17.79 15.67 8.81
N VAL A 114 -18.49 14.53 8.78
CA VAL A 114 -19.04 13.92 9.99
C VAL A 114 -17.94 13.09 10.66
N LYS A 115 -17.29 13.69 11.66
CA LYS A 115 -16.46 13.03 12.67
C LYS A 115 -17.18 13.06 14.00
#